data_AF-A0A2E5ZGQ2-F1
#
_entry.id   AF-A0A2E5ZGQ2-F1
#
_cell.length_a   1.000
_cell.length_b   1.000
_cell.length_c   1.000
_cell.angle_alpha   90.00
_cell.angle_beta   90.00
_cell.angle_gamma   90.00
#
_symmetry.space_group_name_H-M   'P 1'
#
loop_
_entity.id
_entity.type
_entity.pdbx_description
1 polymer ?
#
loop_
_entity_poly.entity_id
_entity_poly.type
_entity_poly.pdbx_seq_one_letter_code
_entity_poly.pdbx_strand_id
1 'polypeptide(L)'
;MNAASTAGGSLAGRTIVVTRATDQAGTLATALADRGATVVELPVVAIDNPADGGAALDAALDAAIDRRADAGWLVVTSPNGARRVADRLAGRPWPGRIAAVGPMTAEPLLAAGHLVDLVPGRAVAESLLEDLPAPTTEGERVLLARAEVARDVLPDGLVDAGFV
;
A
#
# COMPACT_ATOMS: atom_id res chain seq x y z
N MET A 1 -5.89 22.14 -49.70
CA MET A 1 -6.80 21.02 -49.38
C MET A 1 -6.68 20.76 -47.89
N ASN A 2 -7.80 20.90 -47.18
CA ASN A 2 -8.02 20.66 -45.73
C ASN A 2 -7.58 19.22 -45.34
N ALA A 3 -7.17 18.92 -44.10
CA ALA A 3 -7.93 19.19 -42.88
C ALA A 3 -7.05 19.46 -41.65
N ALA A 4 -7.43 20.52 -40.92
CA ALA A 4 -7.09 20.70 -39.52
C ALA A 4 -7.79 19.60 -38.70
N SER A 5 -7.00 18.81 -37.97
CA SER A 5 -7.53 17.90 -36.95
C SER A 5 -8.02 18.75 -35.76
N THR A 6 -9.29 18.58 -35.43
CA THR A 6 -10.10 19.41 -34.54
C THR A 6 -9.59 19.51 -33.10
N ALA A 7 -9.70 20.73 -32.57
CA ALA A 7 -9.38 21.16 -31.21
C ALA A 7 -10.31 20.56 -30.13
N GLY A 8 -10.12 19.28 -29.82
CA GLY A 8 -10.70 18.64 -28.64
C GLY A 8 -9.74 17.56 -28.15
N GLY A 9 -9.44 17.54 -26.84
CA GLY A 9 -8.54 16.55 -26.26
C GLY A 9 -8.99 15.11 -26.54
N SER A 10 -8.10 14.13 -26.32
CA SER A 10 -8.34 12.71 -26.69
C SER A 10 -9.59 12.08 -26.07
N LEU A 11 -10.18 12.71 -25.06
CA LEU A 11 -11.42 12.29 -24.38
C LEU A 11 -12.59 13.28 -24.59
N ALA A 12 -12.50 14.20 -25.54
CA ALA A 12 -13.56 15.17 -25.83
C ALA A 12 -14.92 14.49 -26.08
N GLY A 13 -15.98 15.02 -25.45
CA GLY A 13 -17.34 14.48 -25.54
C GLY A 13 -17.59 13.19 -24.75
N ARG A 14 -16.62 12.72 -23.97
CA ARG A 14 -16.80 11.58 -23.05
C ARG A 14 -17.13 12.07 -21.65
N THR A 15 -18.14 11.45 -21.03
CA THR A 15 -18.41 11.57 -19.59
C THR A 15 -17.82 10.37 -18.87
N ILE A 16 -16.98 10.60 -17.87
CA ILE A 16 -16.31 9.56 -17.10
C ILE A 16 -16.68 9.71 -15.63
N VAL A 17 -17.19 8.63 -15.03
CA VAL A 17 -17.49 8.57 -13.60
C VAL A 17 -16.27 8.04 -12.86
N VAL A 18 -15.75 8.80 -11.90
CA VAL A 18 -14.63 8.40 -11.06
C VAL A 18 -15.17 7.98 -9.70
N THR A 19 -14.97 6.69 -9.37
CA THR A 19 -15.53 6.07 -8.15
C THR A 19 -14.52 5.88 -7.02
N ARG A 20 -13.30 6.40 -7.17
CA ARG A 20 -12.25 6.31 -6.15
C ARG A 20 -12.61 7.12 -4.89
N ALA A 21 -11.96 6.76 -3.78
CA ALA A 21 -12.04 7.54 -2.55
C ALA A 21 -11.67 9.01 -2.81
N THR A 22 -12.31 9.92 -2.08
CA THR A 22 -12.26 11.38 -2.32
C THR A 22 -10.83 11.93 -2.34
N ASP A 23 -9.96 11.41 -1.48
CA ASP A 23 -8.54 11.76 -1.39
C ASP A 23 -7.70 11.29 -2.60
N GLN A 24 -8.20 10.33 -3.37
CA GLN A 24 -7.54 9.73 -4.53
C GLN A 24 -8.20 10.09 -5.87
N ALA A 25 -9.39 10.68 -5.84
CA ALA A 25 -10.17 11.02 -7.04
C ALA A 25 -9.57 12.22 -7.79
N GLY A 26 -9.07 13.23 -7.06
CA GLY A 26 -8.62 14.51 -7.63
C GLY A 26 -7.56 14.38 -8.73
N THR A 27 -6.45 13.66 -8.48
CA THR A 27 -5.38 13.51 -9.48
C THR A 27 -5.85 12.82 -10.76
N LEU A 28 -6.69 11.79 -10.63
CA LEU A 28 -7.26 11.09 -11.79
C LEU A 28 -8.27 11.99 -12.52
N ALA A 29 -9.14 12.67 -11.78
CA ALA A 29 -10.14 13.58 -12.31
C ALA A 29 -9.48 14.71 -13.13
N THR A 30 -8.43 15.35 -12.59
CA THR A 30 -7.64 16.36 -13.30
C THR A 30 -7.04 15.79 -14.58
N ALA A 31 -6.35 14.64 -14.50
CA ALA A 31 -5.71 14.04 -15.67
C ALA A 31 -6.70 13.67 -16.80
N LEU A 32 -7.94 13.31 -16.45
CA LEU A 32 -9.02 13.02 -17.40
C LEU A 32 -9.61 14.32 -17.98
N ALA A 33 -9.84 15.33 -17.14
CA ALA A 33 -10.34 16.63 -17.54
C ALA A 33 -9.36 17.35 -18.50
N ASP A 34 -8.05 17.27 -18.24
CA ASP A 34 -6.99 17.82 -19.09
C ASP A 34 -7.00 17.20 -20.51
N ARG A 35 -7.57 16.00 -20.64
CA ARG A 35 -7.75 15.31 -21.93
C ARG A 35 -9.12 15.59 -22.56
N GLY A 36 -9.93 16.48 -21.99
CA GLY A 36 -11.21 16.93 -22.53
C GLY A 36 -12.43 16.12 -22.08
N ALA A 37 -12.30 15.25 -21.07
CA ALA A 37 -13.43 14.52 -20.51
C ALA A 37 -14.29 15.42 -19.60
N THR A 38 -15.60 15.18 -19.57
CA THR A 38 -16.46 15.62 -18.48
C THR A 38 -16.36 14.59 -17.35
N VAL A 39 -15.81 14.99 -16.20
CA VAL A 39 -15.61 14.08 -15.06
C VAL A 39 -16.72 14.27 -14.03
N VAL A 40 -17.32 13.16 -13.60
CA VAL A 40 -18.26 13.12 -12.47
C VAL A 40 -17.61 12.33 -11.36
N GLU A 41 -17.27 12.99 -10.26
CA GLU A 41 -16.75 12.33 -9.07
C GLU A 41 -17.92 11.74 -8.27
N LEU A 42 -17.91 10.42 -8.07
CA LEU A 42 -18.89 9.68 -7.30
C LEU A 42 -18.17 8.66 -6.39
N PRO A 43 -17.56 9.09 -5.28
CA PRO A 43 -16.83 8.19 -4.39
C PRO A 43 -17.74 7.08 -3.86
N VAL A 44 -17.37 5.82 -4.07
CA VAL A 44 -18.09 4.64 -3.53
C VAL A 44 -17.27 3.86 -2.50
N VAL A 45 -16.07 4.33 -2.20
CA VAL A 45 -15.16 3.74 -1.21
C VAL A 45 -14.72 4.84 -0.26
N ALA A 46 -14.80 4.58 1.04
CA ALA A 46 -14.21 5.39 2.08
C ALA A 46 -13.03 4.64 2.70
N ILE A 47 -11.95 5.37 2.99
CA ILE A 47 -10.85 4.88 3.81
C ILE A 47 -11.11 5.41 5.21
N ASP A 48 -11.29 4.51 6.16
CA ASP A 48 -11.56 4.85 7.56
C ASP A 48 -10.59 4.11 8.48
N ASN A 49 -10.52 4.55 9.72
CA ASN A 49 -9.81 3.83 10.76
C ASN A 49 -10.53 2.50 11.07
N PRO A 50 -9.77 1.43 11.41
CA PRO A 50 -10.35 0.22 11.95
C PRO A 50 -11.07 0.53 13.28
N ALA A 51 -11.97 -0.36 13.68
CA ALA A 51 -12.85 -0.15 14.84
C ALA A 51 -12.08 0.10 16.16
N ASP A 52 -10.87 -0.44 16.30
CA ASP A 52 -9.99 -0.27 17.46
C ASP A 52 -9.12 1.00 17.38
N GLY A 53 -9.32 1.85 16.37
CA GLY A 53 -8.49 3.02 16.13
C GLY A 53 -7.03 2.66 15.82
N GLY A 54 -6.74 1.41 15.44
CA GLY A 54 -5.43 0.82 15.17
C GLY A 54 -4.58 0.50 16.38
N ALA A 55 -5.19 0.46 17.57
CA ALA A 55 -4.50 0.10 18.80
C ALA A 55 -3.76 -1.24 18.70
N ALA A 56 -4.32 -2.24 17.99
CA ALA A 56 -3.68 -3.53 17.79
C ALA A 56 -2.38 -3.42 16.95
N LEU A 57 -2.40 -2.64 15.88
CA LEU A 57 -1.21 -2.40 15.06
C LEU A 57 -0.13 -1.68 15.86
N ASP A 58 -0.53 -0.64 16.59
CA ASP A 58 0.37 0.17 17.42
C ASP A 58 1.07 -0.68 18.49
N ALA A 59 0.31 -1.52 19.20
CA ALA A 59 0.85 -2.44 20.19
C ALA A 59 1.79 -3.48 19.56
N ALA A 60 1.45 -3.99 18.38
CA ALA A 60 2.29 -4.96 17.68
C ALA A 60 3.61 -4.34 17.19
N LEU A 61 3.58 -3.10 16.70
CA LEU A 61 4.77 -2.34 16.31
C LEU A 61 5.69 -2.11 17.51
N ASP A 62 5.16 -1.63 18.64
CA ASP A 62 5.96 -1.40 19.84
C ASP A 62 6.55 -2.72 20.38
N ALA A 63 5.74 -3.78 20.46
CA ALA A 63 6.22 -5.09 20.92
C ALA A 63 7.32 -5.66 20.01
N ALA A 64 7.27 -5.40 18.70
CA ALA A 64 8.32 -5.82 17.78
C ALA A 64 9.59 -4.96 17.93
N ILE A 65 9.45 -3.65 18.12
CA ILE A 65 10.57 -2.74 18.40
C ILE A 65 11.31 -3.17 19.67
N ASP A 66 10.57 -3.54 20.72
CA ASP A 66 11.13 -3.98 22.00
C ASP A 66 11.91 -5.30 21.88
N ARG A 67 11.52 -6.19 20.95
CA ARG A 67 12.23 -7.46 20.65
C ARG A 67 13.52 -7.27 19.84
N ARG A 68 13.75 -6.09 19.25
CA ARG A 68 14.97 -5.76 18.50
C ARG A 68 15.25 -6.78 17.36
N ALA A 69 16.31 -7.57 17.49
CA ALA A 69 16.80 -8.47 16.44
C ALA A 69 15.79 -9.55 16.05
N ASP A 70 14.85 -9.89 16.94
CA ASP A 70 13.83 -10.92 16.71
C ASP A 70 12.52 -10.34 16.12
N ALA A 71 12.54 -9.10 15.64
CA ALA A 71 11.35 -8.46 15.08
C ALA A 71 10.92 -9.04 13.72
N GLY A 72 11.84 -9.70 13.00
CA GLY A 72 11.56 -10.32 11.71
C GLY A 72 11.16 -9.30 10.63
N TRP A 73 10.11 -9.61 9.88
CA TRP A 73 9.62 -8.76 8.80
C TRP A 73 8.46 -7.86 9.22
N LEU A 74 8.44 -6.64 8.69
CA LEU A 74 7.26 -5.80 8.61
C LEU A 74 6.79 -5.77 7.15
N VAL A 75 5.61 -6.33 6.89
CA VAL A 75 5.00 -6.39 5.56
C VAL A 75 3.86 -5.41 5.49
N VAL A 76 3.86 -4.53 4.48
CA VAL A 76 2.82 -3.52 4.29
C VAL A 76 2.19 -3.63 2.91
N THR A 77 0.85 -3.61 2.86
CA THR A 77 0.10 -3.98 1.65
C THR A 77 -0.64 -2.82 0.97
N SER A 78 -0.51 -1.60 1.49
CA SER A 78 -1.13 -0.42 0.87
C SER A 78 -0.43 0.89 1.26
N PRO A 79 -0.50 1.94 0.43
CA PRO A 79 0.04 3.26 0.77
C PRO A 79 -0.55 3.82 2.08
N ASN A 80 -1.82 3.55 2.36
CA ASN A 80 -2.48 4.01 3.59
C ASN A 80 -1.92 3.30 4.82
N GLY A 81 -1.75 1.98 4.75
CA GLY A 81 -1.09 1.21 5.81
C GLY A 81 0.35 1.66 6.02
N ALA A 82 1.08 1.94 4.94
CA ALA A 82 2.45 2.42 4.99
C ALA A 82 2.57 3.80 5.65
N ARG A 83 1.67 4.73 5.32
CA ARG A 83 1.62 6.04 5.98
C ARG A 83 1.35 5.90 7.47
N ARG A 84 0.38 5.07 7.84
CA ARG A 84 0.07 4.82 9.26
C ARG A 84 1.25 4.23 10.03
N VAL A 85 1.91 3.23 9.45
CA VAL A 85 3.12 2.64 10.03
C VAL A 85 4.22 3.68 10.17
N ALA A 86 4.49 4.47 9.12
CA ALA A 86 5.50 5.52 9.14
C ALA A 86 5.22 6.57 10.22
N ASP A 87 3.97 7.05 10.31
CA ASP A 87 3.52 7.99 11.33
C ASP A 87 3.70 7.40 12.75
N ARG A 88 3.39 6.12 12.93
CA ARG A 88 3.53 5.43 14.22
C ARG A 88 4.98 5.16 14.63
N LEU A 89 5.85 4.90 13.67
CA LEU A 89 7.28 4.75 13.90
C LEU A 89 7.91 6.10 14.24
N ALA A 90 7.40 7.20 13.66
CA ALA A 90 7.88 8.56 13.92
C ALA A 90 9.41 8.69 13.78
N GLY A 91 9.96 8.07 12.72
CA GLY A 91 11.41 8.04 12.45
C GLY A 91 12.21 7.02 13.27
N ARG A 92 11.58 6.27 14.21
CA ARG A 92 12.25 5.15 14.88
C ARG A 92 12.48 4.01 13.88
N PRO A 93 13.71 3.51 13.71
CA PRO A 93 13.98 2.46 12.74
C PRO A 93 13.26 1.17 13.14
N TRP A 94 12.70 0.49 12.15
CA TRP A 94 12.29 -0.90 12.31
C TRP A 94 13.56 -1.74 12.52
N PRO A 95 13.62 -2.61 13.56
CA PRO A 95 14.84 -3.34 13.87
C PRO A 95 15.06 -4.60 13.00
N GLY A 96 14.09 -4.96 12.14
CA GLY A 96 14.18 -6.06 11.19
C GLY A 96 14.13 -5.58 9.74
N ARG A 97 13.47 -6.36 8.88
CA ARG A 97 13.33 -6.07 7.44
C ARG A 97 11.94 -5.54 7.09
N ILE A 98 11.83 -4.70 6.08
CA ILE A 98 10.56 -4.13 5.60
C ILE A 98 10.28 -4.60 4.17
N ALA A 99 9.07 -5.09 3.93
CA ALA A 99 8.57 -5.36 2.59
C ALA A 99 7.30 -4.56 2.29
N ALA A 100 7.21 -4.02 1.08
CA ALA A 100 6.04 -3.31 0.59
C ALA A 100 5.51 -3.99 -0.66
N VAL A 101 4.19 -4.21 -0.74
CA VAL A 101 3.58 -4.94 -1.87
C VAL A 101 3.78 -4.27 -3.24
N GLY A 102 4.16 -2.99 -3.28
CA GLY A 102 4.47 -2.30 -4.53
C GLY A 102 5.06 -0.89 -4.31
N PRO A 103 5.51 -0.22 -5.39
CA PRO A 103 6.24 1.04 -5.29
C PRO A 103 5.49 2.17 -4.55
N MET A 104 4.20 2.35 -4.85
CA MET A 104 3.38 3.35 -4.15
C MET A 104 3.17 3.03 -2.66
N THR A 105 3.29 1.75 -2.28
CA THR A 105 3.22 1.33 -0.88
C THR A 105 4.54 1.58 -0.15
N ALA A 106 5.68 1.50 -0.84
CA ALA A 106 6.99 1.80 -0.27
C ALA A 106 7.18 3.31 -0.01
N GLU A 107 6.58 4.16 -0.85
CA GLU A 107 6.82 5.61 -0.85
C GLU A 107 6.66 6.29 0.53
N PRO A 108 5.59 6.06 1.32
CA PRO A 108 5.46 6.71 2.63
C PRO A 108 6.55 6.29 3.63
N LEU A 109 7.00 5.04 3.57
CA LEU A 109 8.05 4.52 4.44
C LEU A 109 9.41 5.13 4.08
N LEU A 110 9.71 5.19 2.77
CA LEU A 110 10.92 5.83 2.26
C LEU A 110 10.95 7.33 2.58
N ALA A 111 9.82 8.03 2.44
CA ALA A 111 9.70 9.45 2.77
C ALA A 111 9.91 9.72 4.27
N ALA A 112 9.58 8.76 5.13
CA ALA A 112 9.86 8.81 6.57
C ALA A 112 11.28 8.35 6.95
N GLY A 113 12.14 8.04 5.97
CA GLY A 113 13.55 7.68 6.19
C GLY A 113 13.79 6.21 6.50
N HIS A 114 12.79 5.34 6.30
CA HIS A 114 12.97 3.89 6.42
C HIS A 114 13.61 3.30 5.16
N LEU A 115 14.34 2.19 5.33
CA LEU A 115 14.75 1.34 4.23
C LEU A 115 13.65 0.33 3.95
N VAL A 116 13.34 0.11 2.67
CA VAL A 116 12.41 -0.93 2.22
C VAL A 116 13.23 -1.99 1.50
N ASP A 117 13.38 -3.16 2.13
CA ASP A 117 14.26 -4.24 1.68
C ASP A 117 13.68 -5.01 0.49
N LEU A 118 12.35 -5.07 0.37
CA LEU A 118 11.68 -5.80 -0.70
C LEU A 118 10.48 -5.01 -1.26
N VAL A 119 10.50 -4.84 -2.58
CA VAL A 119 9.34 -4.43 -3.38
C VAL A 119 9.27 -5.37 -4.59
N PRO A 120 8.18 -6.15 -4.75
CA PRO A 120 8.09 -7.15 -5.80
C PRO A 120 7.91 -6.53 -7.18
N GLY A 121 8.21 -7.30 -8.23
CA GLY A 121 8.09 -6.85 -9.62
C GLY A 121 6.65 -6.53 -10.05
N ARG A 122 5.65 -7.14 -9.41
CA ARG A 122 4.23 -6.86 -9.61
C ARG A 122 3.59 -6.42 -8.29
N ALA A 123 2.75 -5.39 -8.33
CA ALA A 123 2.11 -4.83 -7.15
C ALA A 123 0.93 -5.67 -6.63
N VAL A 124 1.17 -6.96 -6.34
CA VAL A 124 0.16 -7.95 -5.89
C VAL A 124 0.73 -8.86 -4.81
N ALA A 125 -0.14 -9.39 -3.96
CA ALA A 125 0.20 -10.26 -2.82
C ALA A 125 1.01 -11.50 -3.24
N GLU A 126 0.60 -12.12 -4.34
CA GLU A 126 1.19 -13.33 -4.89
C GLU A 126 2.65 -13.11 -5.28
N SER A 127 2.95 -11.96 -5.93
CA SER A 127 4.33 -11.60 -6.30
C SER A 127 5.20 -11.29 -5.09
N LEU A 128 4.61 -10.75 -4.02
CA LEU A 128 5.34 -10.53 -2.77
C LEU A 128 5.76 -11.86 -2.14
N LEU A 129 4.88 -12.86 -2.12
CA LEU A 129 5.19 -14.20 -1.60
C LEU A 129 6.25 -14.91 -2.45
N GLU A 130 6.19 -14.77 -3.77
CA GLU A 130 7.20 -15.31 -4.70
C GLU A 130 8.59 -14.73 -4.43
N ASP A 131 8.69 -13.43 -4.14
CA ASP A 131 9.96 -12.72 -3.98
C ASP A 131 10.46 -12.68 -2.52
N LEU A 132 9.61 -13.01 -1.53
CA LEU A 132 9.99 -13.03 -0.11
C LEU A 132 10.94 -14.22 0.16
N PRO A 133 12.12 -13.99 0.76
CA PRO A 133 13.02 -15.09 1.08
C PRO A 133 12.40 -16.02 2.12
N ALA A 134 12.73 -17.31 2.07
CA ALA A 134 12.32 -18.26 3.09
C ALA A 134 12.80 -17.82 4.50
N PRO A 135 12.08 -18.21 5.57
CA PRO A 135 12.50 -17.96 6.94
C PRO A 135 13.93 -18.42 7.18
N THR A 136 14.73 -17.58 7.83
CA THR A 136 16.12 -17.90 8.19
C THR A 136 16.22 -18.67 9.50
N THR A 137 15.18 -18.59 10.32
CA THR A 137 15.02 -19.35 11.57
C THR A 137 13.62 -19.96 11.63
N GLU A 138 13.49 -21.07 12.35
CA GLU A 138 12.17 -21.64 12.64
C GLU A 138 11.32 -20.62 13.41
N GLY A 139 10.12 -20.34 12.90
CA GLY A 139 9.24 -19.34 13.50
C GLY A 139 9.72 -17.90 13.34
N GLU A 140 10.43 -17.57 12.25
CA GLU A 140 10.68 -16.16 11.92
C GLU A 140 9.36 -15.40 11.81
N ARG A 141 9.30 -14.23 12.45
CA ARG A 141 8.06 -13.47 12.62
C ARG A 141 7.76 -12.55 11.44
N VAL A 142 6.48 -12.38 11.12
CA VAL A 142 6.00 -11.36 10.19
C VAL A 142 4.90 -10.52 10.84
N LEU A 143 5.15 -9.22 10.99
CA LEU A 143 4.10 -8.25 11.27
C LEU A 143 3.47 -7.79 9.96
N LEU A 144 2.23 -8.24 9.70
CA LEU A 144 1.49 -7.90 8.49
C LEU A 144 0.54 -6.71 8.73
N ALA A 145 0.91 -5.53 8.23
CA ALA A 145 0.07 -4.34 8.22
C ALA A 145 -0.83 -4.33 6.96
N ARG A 146 -2.07 -4.80 7.13
CA ARG A 146 -3.11 -4.88 6.09
C ARG A 146 -4.41 -4.19 6.49
N ALA A 147 -5.27 -3.96 5.51
CA ALA A 147 -6.66 -3.55 5.78
C ALA A 147 -7.43 -4.68 6.50
N GLU A 148 -8.42 -4.30 7.30
CA GLU A 148 -9.32 -5.22 8.01
C GLU A 148 -10.00 -6.19 7.04
N VAL A 149 -10.63 -5.65 5.99
CA VAL A 149 -11.20 -6.41 4.88
C VAL A 149 -10.16 -6.55 3.77
N ALA A 150 -9.32 -7.57 3.86
CA ALA A 150 -8.41 -7.96 2.79
C ALA A 150 -8.47 -9.47 2.52
N ARG A 151 -7.90 -9.89 1.40
CA ARG A 151 -7.81 -11.32 1.03
C ARG A 151 -6.79 -12.03 1.91
N ASP A 152 -7.00 -13.31 2.15
CA ASP A 152 -6.14 -14.12 3.02
C ASP A 152 -4.92 -14.73 2.32
N VAL A 153 -4.70 -14.36 1.05
CA VAL A 153 -3.52 -14.76 0.27
C VAL A 153 -2.20 -14.56 1.01
N LEU A 154 -1.99 -13.38 1.63
CA LEU A 154 -0.74 -13.11 2.37
C LEU A 154 -0.67 -13.87 3.70
N PRO A 155 -1.67 -13.82 4.60
CA PRO A 155 -1.63 -14.62 5.82
C PRO A 155 -1.36 -16.10 5.55
N ASP A 156 -2.13 -16.71 4.64
CA ASP A 156 -2.03 -18.15 4.35
C ASP A 156 -0.68 -18.47 3.72
N GLY A 157 -0.26 -17.68 2.72
CA GLY A 157 1.02 -17.90 2.03
C GLY A 157 2.24 -17.70 2.93
N LEU A 158 2.19 -16.78 3.90
CA LEU A 158 3.27 -16.59 4.88
C LEU A 158 3.36 -17.78 5.83
N VAL A 159 2.22 -18.29 6.31
CA VAL A 159 2.18 -19.49 7.16
C VAL A 159 2.68 -20.71 6.39
N ASP A 160 2.25 -20.90 5.15
CA ASP A 160 2.71 -22.00 4.28
C ASP A 160 4.22 -21.92 4.00
N ALA A 161 4.79 -20.72 3.95
CA ALA A 161 6.23 -20.49 3.81
C ALA A 161 7.01 -20.68 5.13
N GLY A 162 6.34 -20.91 6.26
CA GLY A 162 6.96 -21.18 7.57
C GLY A 162 7.16 -19.96 8.47
N PHE A 163 6.55 -18.82 8.16
CA PHE A 163 6.53 -17.64 9.03
C PHE A 163 5.44 -17.74 10.10
N VAL A 164 5.56 -16.93 11.17
CA VAL A 164 4.59 -16.83 12.28
C VAL A 164 4.19 -15.40 12.65
#